data_AF-A0A835HK97-F1
#
_entry.id   AF-A0A835HK97-F1
#
_cell.length_a   1.000
_cell.length_b   1.000
_cell.length_c   1.000
_cell.angle_alpha   90.00
_cell.angle_beta   90.00
_cell.angle_gamma   90.00
#
_symmetry.space_group_name_H-M   'P 1'
#
loop_
_entity.id
_entity.type
_entity.pdbx_description
1 polymer ?
#
loop_
_entity_poly.entity_id
_entity_poly.type
_entity_poly.pdbx_seq_one_letter_code
_entity_poly.pdbx_strand_id
1 'polypeptide(L)'
;MEEKIVTSEKTSTSFPASSATRLICRVCQKQFSNYTCPRCNSRYCSLECYKSHSLRCTESFMRENVVEQLGQMQPNDEAKQKMIDILKRVHSEEENEPVDEDDVDDGTTLSEETIQKILSGNQFSLDDLSAEEMKKFQSTIASGELSKLIEPWEPWWLKPSARKISLSSVGTQLVQPVHQKDITMPAQHSMESGHSSDVPAGPETPIPPICKLTSTHPSPLLSVHLVDVVYSYCFTLRLYNGDWHSDALGAAMVLLSLSNVLGEGGQPESVSDALSYCLEQTCSPAYRHAGGLRFGLGLLEDITCLLNLGGPAVVCLLCDLQRLIQAAEEQLNLEKPRKVKSDIKSKLKPATRKVYFLMCWVHEKSGEAWSSLAAIIDLEKKSIDATNQGESRKAMQVSSKESKGKILIEEVQ
;
A
#
# COMPACT_ATOMS: atom_id res chain seq x y z
N MET A 1 42.50 6.78 -27.70
CA MET A 1 42.06 5.38 -27.46
C MET A 1 41.42 5.37 -26.10
N GLU A 2 40.10 5.31 -26.10
CA GLU A 2 39.25 5.37 -24.91
C GLU A 2 39.28 4.03 -24.18
N GLU A 3 39.67 4.01 -22.90
CA GLU A 3 39.50 2.85 -22.04
C GLU A 3 38.10 2.88 -21.42
N LYS A 4 37.27 1.96 -21.90
CA LYS A 4 35.92 1.67 -21.39
C LYS A 4 36.00 1.12 -19.97
N ILE A 5 35.48 1.87 -19.01
CA ILE A 5 35.17 1.36 -17.66
C ILE A 5 33.89 0.54 -17.76
N VAL A 6 34.02 -0.78 -17.62
CA VAL A 6 32.91 -1.74 -17.57
C VAL A 6 32.34 -1.77 -16.15
N THR A 7 31.14 -1.22 -15.94
CA THR A 7 30.37 -1.41 -14.71
C THR A 7 29.65 -2.76 -14.78
N SER A 8 30.13 -3.74 -14.02
CA SER A 8 29.44 -5.02 -13.84
C SER A 8 28.34 -4.86 -12.79
N GLU A 9 27.09 -4.75 -13.24
CA GLU A 9 25.92 -5.00 -12.40
C GLU A 9 25.87 -6.49 -12.07
N LYS A 10 26.34 -6.86 -10.87
CA LYS A 10 26.05 -8.17 -10.29
C LYS A 10 24.83 -8.07 -9.41
N THR A 11 23.71 -8.54 -9.96
CA THR A 11 22.48 -8.89 -9.24
C THR A 11 22.85 -9.74 -8.03
N SER A 12 22.64 -9.18 -6.83
CA SER A 12 22.91 -9.89 -5.59
C SER A 12 21.82 -10.95 -5.40
N THR A 13 22.22 -12.20 -5.59
CA THR A 13 21.40 -13.40 -5.38
C THR A 13 20.83 -13.39 -3.96
N SER A 14 19.51 -13.45 -3.86
CA SER A 14 18.76 -13.66 -2.64
C SER A 14 19.13 -15.01 -2.01
N PHE A 15 19.72 -14.99 -0.81
CA PHE A 15 19.79 -16.19 0.02
C PHE A 15 18.46 -16.40 0.76
N PRO A 16 17.92 -17.63 0.80
CA PRO A 16 16.69 -17.93 1.52
C PRO A 16 17.01 -18.09 3.01
N ALA A 17 16.63 -17.10 3.82
CA ALA A 17 16.71 -17.19 5.27
C ALA A 17 15.35 -17.57 5.85
N SER A 18 15.26 -18.84 6.25
CA SER A 18 14.40 -19.39 7.32
C SER A 18 13.86 -18.33 8.29
N SER A 19 12.52 -18.24 8.41
CA SER A 19 11.70 -17.70 9.53
C SER A 19 12.35 -16.67 10.48
N ALA A 20 13.14 -15.74 9.95
CA ALA A 20 13.68 -14.64 10.72
C ALA A 20 12.55 -13.62 10.86
N THR A 21 12.12 -13.36 12.10
CA THR A 21 11.22 -12.25 12.46
C THR A 21 11.66 -11.00 11.71
N ARG A 22 10.94 -10.61 10.65
CA ARG A 22 11.31 -9.47 9.82
C ARG A 22 11.01 -8.20 10.60
N LEU A 23 12.02 -7.35 10.74
CA LEU A 23 11.96 -6.19 11.63
C LEU A 23 11.65 -4.92 10.83
N ILE A 24 10.92 -3.98 11.44
CA ILE A 24 10.48 -2.75 10.75
C ILE A 24 11.64 -1.76 10.65
N CYS A 25 11.69 -1.00 9.55
CA CYS A 25 12.57 0.16 9.44
C CYS A 25 12.24 1.20 10.53
N ARG A 26 13.23 1.55 11.35
CA ARG A 26 13.06 2.53 12.45
C ARG A 26 12.95 3.97 11.98
N VAL A 27 13.34 4.23 10.74
CA VAL A 27 13.39 5.58 10.17
C VAL A 27 12.02 5.94 9.58
N CYS A 28 11.52 5.13 8.65
CA CYS A 28 10.25 5.42 7.98
C CYS A 28 9.05 4.73 8.62
N GLN A 29 9.24 3.66 9.40
CA GLN A 29 8.18 2.81 9.96
C GLN A 29 7.17 2.26 8.94
N LYS A 30 7.49 2.37 7.64
CA LYS A 30 6.59 2.03 6.53
C LYS A 30 6.91 0.68 5.88
N GLN A 31 8.15 0.22 6.01
CA GLN A 31 8.66 -0.97 5.32
C GLN A 31 9.48 -1.82 6.28
N PHE A 32 9.65 -3.10 5.95
CA PHE A 32 10.62 -3.95 6.64
C PHE A 32 12.05 -3.50 6.36
N SER A 33 12.92 -3.62 7.37
CA SER A 33 14.32 -3.26 7.26
C SER A 33 15.07 -4.34 6.49
N ASN A 34 15.81 -3.91 5.46
CA ASN A 34 16.71 -4.78 4.71
C ASN A 34 18.15 -4.67 5.22
N TYR A 35 18.47 -3.58 5.93
CA TYR A 35 19.82 -3.23 6.33
C TYR A 35 19.88 -2.73 7.77
N THR A 36 21.07 -2.83 8.36
CA THR A 36 21.36 -2.33 9.70
C THR A 36 22.61 -1.47 9.66
N CYS A 37 22.55 -0.27 10.25
CA CYS A 37 23.68 0.64 10.30
C CYS A 37 24.78 0.05 11.21
N PRO A 38 26.03 -0.13 10.72
CA PRO A 38 27.09 -0.76 11.50
C PRO A 38 27.54 0.08 12.70
N ARG A 39 27.25 1.39 12.71
CA ARG A 39 27.68 2.32 13.78
C ARG A 39 26.70 2.39 14.94
N CYS A 40 25.41 2.55 14.64
CA CYS A 40 24.37 2.76 15.65
C CYS A 40 23.39 1.59 15.75
N ASN A 41 23.58 0.54 14.96
CA ASN A 41 22.70 -0.63 14.89
C ASN A 41 21.23 -0.28 14.52
N SER A 42 21.00 0.89 13.92
CA SER A 42 19.66 1.31 13.49
C SER A 42 19.27 0.61 12.19
N ARG A 43 18.05 0.09 12.14
CA ARG A 43 17.54 -0.72 11.03
C ARG A 43 16.80 0.15 10.02
N TYR A 44 17.13 0.00 8.74
CA TYR A 44 16.58 0.82 7.66
C TYR A 44 16.21 0.00 6.42
N CYS A 45 15.25 0.49 5.63
CA CYS A 45 14.77 -0.21 4.43
C CYS A 45 15.52 0.16 3.14
N SER A 46 16.04 1.39 3.04
CA SER A 46 16.69 1.91 1.83
C SER A 46 17.78 2.93 2.15
N LEU A 47 18.60 3.25 1.14
CA LEU A 47 19.63 4.28 1.23
C LEU A 47 19.07 5.66 1.62
N GLU A 48 17.83 5.97 1.27
CA GLU A 48 17.14 7.19 1.70
C GLU A 48 16.93 7.21 3.22
N CYS A 49 16.49 6.07 3.78
CA CYS A 49 16.39 5.91 5.23
C CYS A 49 17.77 5.88 5.89
N TYR A 50 18.80 5.37 5.22
CA TYR A 50 20.18 5.49 5.70
C TYR A 50 20.66 6.94 5.73
N LYS A 51 20.34 7.77 4.74
CA LYS A 51 20.75 9.19 4.75
C LYS A 51 20.04 10.02 5.82
N SER A 52 18.81 9.65 6.18
CA SER A 52 17.97 10.40 7.13
C SER A 52 18.03 9.89 8.58
N HIS A 53 18.58 8.69 8.86
CA HIS A 53 18.50 8.12 10.21
C HIS A 53 19.33 8.85 11.29
N SER A 54 20.50 9.38 10.94
CA SER A 54 21.39 10.06 11.87
C SER A 54 22.51 10.76 11.10
N LEU A 55 22.52 12.10 11.19
CA LEU A 55 23.57 12.95 10.61
C LEU A 55 24.96 12.51 11.08
N ARG A 56 25.10 12.12 12.35
CA ARG A 56 26.38 11.66 12.91
C ARG A 56 26.89 10.36 12.27
N CYS A 57 25.99 9.44 11.91
CA CYS A 57 26.38 8.18 11.28
C CYS A 57 26.66 8.35 9.78
N THR A 58 25.89 9.19 9.09
CA THR A 58 26.04 9.44 7.66
C THR A 58 27.24 10.33 7.37
N GLU A 59 27.42 11.41 8.14
CA GLU A 59 28.55 12.32 7.99
C GLU A 59 29.87 11.61 8.31
N SER A 60 29.94 10.84 9.40
CA SER A 60 31.19 10.13 9.74
C SER A 60 31.56 9.08 8.70
N PHE A 61 30.58 8.38 8.12
CA PHE A 61 30.82 7.44 7.01
C PHE A 61 31.25 8.15 5.72
N MET A 62 30.56 9.23 5.35
CA MET A 62 30.93 10.02 4.16
C MET A 62 32.31 10.67 4.34
N ARG A 63 32.59 11.22 5.52
CA ARG A 63 33.88 11.82 5.86
C ARG A 63 35.01 10.80 5.81
N GLU A 64 34.84 9.61 6.37
CA GLU A 64 35.86 8.57 6.29
C GLU A 64 36.12 8.14 4.84
N ASN A 65 35.08 7.93 4.04
CA ASN A 65 35.22 7.59 2.63
C ASN A 65 35.88 8.73 1.81
N VAL A 66 35.51 9.99 2.07
CA VAL A 66 36.10 11.15 1.41
C VAL A 66 37.56 11.37 1.86
N VAL A 67 37.88 11.22 3.14
CA VAL A 67 39.25 11.33 3.64
C VAL A 67 40.13 10.20 3.11
N GLU A 68 39.59 8.97 2.99
CA GLU A 68 40.30 7.84 2.40
C GLU A 68 40.58 8.08 0.90
N GLN A 69 39.58 8.54 0.13
CA GLN A 69 39.78 8.86 -1.29
C GLN A 69 40.68 10.08 -1.51
N LEU A 70 40.57 11.12 -0.68
CA LEU A 70 41.48 12.28 -0.72
C LEU A 70 42.89 11.91 -0.26
N GLY A 71 43.05 10.98 0.68
CA GLY A 71 44.36 10.47 1.10
C GLY A 71 45.07 9.69 -0.02
N GLN A 72 44.30 9.08 -0.92
CA GLN A 72 44.83 8.43 -2.14
C GLN A 72 45.18 9.42 -3.25
N MET A 73 44.64 10.64 -3.21
CA MET A 73 44.96 11.73 -4.13
C MET A 73 45.94 12.73 -3.48
N GLN A 74 47.25 12.55 -3.69
CA GLN A 74 48.24 13.57 -3.31
C GLN A 74 48.05 14.83 -4.17
N PRO A 75 47.62 15.99 -3.62
CA PRO A 75 47.47 17.19 -4.42
C PRO A 75 48.82 17.88 -4.56
N ASN A 76 49.20 18.24 -5.79
CA ASN A 76 50.33 19.14 -6.05
C ASN A 76 49.99 20.54 -5.49
N ASP A 77 50.91 21.20 -4.79
CA ASP A 77 50.65 22.46 -4.06
C ASP A 77 50.14 23.60 -4.97
N GLU A 78 50.46 23.55 -6.26
CA GLU A 78 49.97 24.51 -7.25
C GLU A 78 48.45 24.41 -7.51
N ALA A 79 47.86 23.21 -7.36
CA ALA A 79 46.41 23.00 -7.52
C ALA A 79 45.62 23.55 -6.34
N LYS A 80 46.18 23.47 -5.12
CA LYS A 80 45.59 24.07 -3.92
C LYS A 80 45.52 25.60 -4.05
N GLN A 81 46.58 26.21 -4.56
CA GLN A 81 46.62 27.66 -4.73
C GLN A 81 45.58 28.15 -5.74
N LYS A 82 45.40 27.44 -6.86
CA LYS A 82 44.37 27.75 -7.87
C LYS A 82 42.95 27.58 -7.32
N MET A 83 42.70 26.61 -6.45
CA MET A 83 41.40 26.38 -5.83
C MET A 83 41.02 27.49 -4.83
N ILE A 84 42.00 28.00 -4.08
CA ILE A 84 41.81 29.14 -3.15
C ILE A 84 41.45 30.42 -3.91
N ASP A 85 42.08 30.65 -5.08
CA ASP A 85 41.78 31.83 -5.90
C ASP A 85 40.40 31.77 -6.56
N ILE A 86 39.87 30.57 -6.87
CA ILE A 86 38.50 30.40 -7.38
C ILE A 86 37.48 30.68 -6.27
N LEU A 87 37.69 30.15 -5.06
CA LEU A 87 36.80 30.37 -3.91
C LEU A 87 36.71 31.85 -3.52
N LYS A 88 37.84 32.58 -3.59
CA LYS A 88 37.85 34.04 -3.36
C LYS A 88 37.05 34.82 -4.40
N ARG A 89 37.02 34.35 -5.64
CA ARG A 89 36.27 34.99 -6.73
C ARG A 89 34.76 34.80 -6.60
N VAL A 90 34.33 33.59 -6.24
CA VAL A 90 32.90 33.29 -6.01
C VAL A 90 32.34 34.06 -4.81
N HIS A 91 33.10 34.16 -3.72
CA HIS A 91 32.70 34.95 -2.56
C HIS A 91 32.60 36.46 -2.83
N SER A 92 33.30 36.97 -3.85
CA SER A 92 33.17 38.36 -4.30
C SER A 92 32.05 38.57 -5.34
N GLU A 93 31.53 37.51 -5.95
CA GLU A 93 30.44 37.56 -6.92
C GLU A 93 29.05 37.42 -6.25
N GLU A 94 28.97 36.77 -5.07
CA GLU A 94 27.72 36.64 -4.29
C GLU A 94 27.25 37.94 -3.59
N GLU A 95 28.08 38.98 -3.49
CA GLU A 95 27.70 40.28 -2.88
C GLU A 95 26.99 41.26 -3.85
N ASN A 96 26.75 40.89 -5.12
CA ASN A 96 26.08 41.75 -6.11
C ASN A 96 25.02 41.01 -6.95
N GLU A 97 23.94 40.56 -6.31
CA GLU A 97 22.71 40.19 -7.01
C GLU A 97 21.54 41.03 -6.46
N PRO A 98 20.84 41.84 -7.29
CA PRO A 98 19.61 42.49 -6.89
C PRO A 98 18.50 41.45 -6.75
N VAL A 99 17.81 41.50 -5.61
CA VAL A 99 16.61 40.71 -5.34
C VAL A 99 15.46 41.28 -6.18
N ASP A 100 15.06 40.59 -7.24
CA ASP A 100 13.82 40.88 -7.95
C ASP A 100 12.63 40.51 -7.05
N GLU A 101 11.99 41.53 -6.49
CA GLU A 101 10.64 41.47 -5.94
C GLU A 101 9.64 41.61 -7.08
N ASP A 102 9.23 40.51 -7.70
CA ASP A 102 7.99 40.44 -8.48
C ASP A 102 7.49 38.99 -8.46
N ASP A 103 6.75 38.64 -7.40
CA ASP A 103 5.94 37.42 -7.34
C ASP A 103 4.57 37.76 -6.73
N VAL A 104 3.85 38.65 -7.42
CA VAL A 104 2.39 38.79 -7.28
C VAL A 104 1.77 37.80 -8.26
N ASP A 105 1.85 36.50 -7.93
CA ASP A 105 1.13 35.47 -8.68
C ASP A 105 -0.34 35.44 -8.24
N ASP A 106 -1.20 35.74 -9.21
CA ASP A 106 -2.64 35.81 -9.16
C ASP A 106 -3.22 34.43 -8.78
N GLY A 107 -3.34 34.21 -7.48
CA GLY A 107 -4.01 33.04 -6.96
C GLY A 107 -5.48 33.07 -7.37
N THR A 108 -5.86 32.31 -8.41
CA THR A 108 -7.00 31.35 -8.41
C THR A 108 -7.52 30.90 -9.78
N THR A 109 -7.05 31.43 -10.91
CA THR A 109 -7.68 31.09 -12.20
C THR A 109 -7.02 29.89 -12.88
N LEU A 110 -7.77 28.77 -12.94
CA LEU A 110 -7.57 27.75 -13.98
C LEU A 110 -7.56 28.44 -15.35
N SER A 111 -6.81 27.91 -16.31
CA SER A 111 -6.81 28.47 -17.67
C SER A 111 -8.23 28.50 -18.25
N GLU A 112 -8.54 29.51 -19.06
CA GLU A 112 -9.87 29.63 -19.67
C GLU A 112 -10.22 28.40 -20.53
N GLU A 113 -9.20 27.77 -21.14
CA GLU A 113 -9.32 26.52 -21.88
C GLU A 113 -9.72 25.35 -20.96
N THR A 114 -9.10 25.23 -19.79
CA THR A 114 -9.45 24.25 -18.74
C THR A 114 -10.90 24.45 -18.29
N ILE A 115 -11.31 25.70 -18.02
CA ILE A 115 -12.66 26.04 -17.55
C ILE A 115 -13.71 25.70 -18.62
N GLN A 116 -13.48 26.07 -19.88
CA GLN A 116 -14.40 25.75 -20.98
C GLN A 116 -14.53 24.23 -21.20
N LYS A 117 -13.43 23.48 -21.04
CA LYS A 117 -13.44 22.03 -21.18
C LYS A 117 -14.23 21.35 -20.06
N ILE A 118 -14.12 21.84 -18.83
CA ILE A 118 -14.94 21.38 -17.69
C ILE A 118 -16.42 21.72 -17.90
N LEU A 119 -16.73 22.95 -18.31
CA LEU A 119 -18.11 23.41 -18.54
C LEU A 119 -18.80 22.72 -19.73
N SER A 120 -18.04 22.25 -20.72
CA SER A 120 -18.57 21.47 -21.84
C SER A 120 -18.94 20.03 -21.48
N GLY A 121 -18.67 19.59 -20.24
CA GLY A 121 -19.03 18.26 -19.74
C GLY A 121 -18.18 17.13 -20.31
N ASN A 122 -17.03 17.45 -20.91
CA ASN A 122 -16.09 16.46 -21.41
C ASN A 122 -15.31 15.81 -20.25
N GLN A 123 -14.91 14.55 -20.44
CA GLN A 123 -14.05 13.84 -19.51
C GLN A 123 -12.70 14.58 -19.43
N PHE A 124 -12.37 15.09 -18.25
CA PHE A 124 -11.16 15.87 -17.98
C PHE A 124 -10.11 14.96 -17.34
N SER A 125 -8.90 14.92 -17.89
CA SER A 125 -7.78 14.14 -17.32
C SER A 125 -6.70 15.05 -16.75
N LEU A 126 -5.81 14.48 -15.92
CA LEU A 126 -4.64 15.18 -15.43
C LEU A 126 -3.71 15.65 -16.56
N ASP A 127 -3.73 14.97 -17.70
CA ASP A 127 -2.92 15.32 -18.88
C ASP A 127 -3.44 16.57 -19.61
N ASP A 128 -4.65 17.03 -19.28
CA ASP A 128 -5.25 18.25 -19.83
C ASP A 128 -4.83 19.52 -19.08
N LEU A 129 -4.14 19.38 -17.95
CA LEU A 129 -3.64 20.51 -17.16
C LEU A 129 -2.36 21.08 -17.79
N SER A 130 -2.25 22.40 -17.80
CA SER A 130 -0.98 23.07 -18.10
C SER A 130 0.11 22.70 -17.09
N ALA A 131 1.38 22.91 -17.44
CA ALA A 131 2.50 22.61 -16.54
C ALA A 131 2.44 23.40 -15.21
N GLU A 132 1.91 24.63 -15.26
CA GLU A 132 1.74 25.49 -14.09
C GLU A 132 0.60 25.00 -13.18
N GLU A 133 -0.55 24.65 -13.76
CA GLU A 133 -1.67 24.06 -13.04
C GLU A 133 -1.29 22.71 -12.42
N MET A 134 -0.56 21.87 -13.16
CA MET A 134 -0.04 20.59 -12.68
C MET A 134 0.92 20.79 -11.50
N LYS A 135 1.84 21.77 -11.59
CA LYS A 135 2.78 22.09 -10.50
C LYS A 135 2.03 22.58 -9.26
N LYS A 136 1.01 23.43 -9.44
CA LYS A 136 0.15 23.91 -8.36
C LYS A 136 -0.64 22.77 -7.72
N PHE A 137 -1.22 21.90 -8.52
CA PHE A 137 -1.91 20.70 -8.06
C PHE A 137 -0.97 19.81 -7.22
N GLN A 138 0.22 19.49 -7.73
CA GLN A 138 1.22 18.71 -6.99
C GLN A 138 1.66 19.40 -5.69
N SER A 139 1.83 20.73 -5.70
CA SER A 139 2.13 21.52 -4.51
C SER A 139 1.00 21.42 -3.46
N THR A 140 -0.26 21.51 -3.90
CA THR A 140 -1.44 21.34 -3.01
C THR A 140 -1.62 19.92 -2.49
N ILE A 141 -1.18 18.90 -3.25
CA ILE A 141 -1.07 17.52 -2.76
C ILE A 141 -0.01 17.45 -1.67
N ALA A 142 1.17 18.01 -1.91
CA ALA A 142 2.29 17.98 -0.97
C ALA A 142 2.01 18.78 0.31
N SER A 143 1.28 19.89 0.21
CA SER A 143 0.84 20.69 1.36
C SER A 143 -0.25 19.99 2.19
N GLY A 144 -0.90 18.97 1.63
CA GLY A 144 -2.00 18.24 2.26
C GLY A 144 -3.32 19.03 2.28
N GLU A 145 -3.42 20.15 1.57
CA GLU A 145 -4.63 20.97 1.54
C GLU A 145 -5.80 20.23 0.87
N LEU A 146 -5.51 19.48 -0.21
CA LEU A 146 -6.50 18.64 -0.90
C LEU A 146 -7.11 17.56 -0.01
N SER A 147 -6.41 17.12 1.05
CA SER A 147 -6.95 16.10 1.97
C SER A 147 -8.21 16.57 2.71
N LYS A 148 -8.41 17.89 2.85
CA LYS A 148 -9.60 18.48 3.49
C LYS A 148 -10.83 18.45 2.59
N LEU A 149 -10.64 18.30 1.28
CA LEU A 149 -11.70 18.28 0.28
C LEU A 149 -12.20 16.86 -0.01
N ILE A 150 -11.48 15.84 0.47
CA ILE A 150 -11.83 14.43 0.27
C ILE A 150 -12.45 13.91 1.56
N GLU A 151 -13.71 13.51 1.49
CA GLU A 151 -14.36 12.83 2.60
C GLU A 151 -13.81 11.40 2.75
N PRO A 152 -13.26 11.03 3.92
CA PRO A 152 -12.80 9.67 4.15
C PRO A 152 -13.96 8.69 4.11
N TRP A 153 -13.83 7.64 3.31
CA TRP A 153 -14.79 6.56 3.24
C TRP A 153 -14.81 5.77 4.54
N GLU A 154 -15.99 5.63 5.11
CA GLU A 154 -16.22 4.72 6.22
C GLU A 154 -16.48 3.30 5.68
N PRO A 155 -15.64 2.32 6.04
CA PRO A 155 -15.83 0.96 5.57
C PRO A 155 -17.20 0.39 5.89
N TRP A 156 -17.84 -0.20 4.90
CA TRP A 156 -19.21 -0.71 5.03
C TRP A 156 -19.37 -1.70 6.18
N TRP A 157 -18.33 -2.47 6.51
CA TRP A 157 -18.34 -3.45 7.60
C TRP A 157 -18.34 -2.84 9.00
N LEU A 158 -18.02 -1.55 9.14
CA LEU A 158 -18.14 -0.83 10.41
C LEU A 158 -19.55 -0.24 10.61
N LYS A 159 -20.31 -0.08 9.52
CA LYS A 159 -21.65 0.52 9.56
C LYS A 159 -22.66 -0.39 10.27
N PRO A 160 -23.63 0.16 11.02
CA PRO A 160 -24.71 -0.61 11.63
C PRO A 160 -25.53 -1.43 10.62
N SER A 161 -25.64 -0.95 9.38
CA SER A 161 -26.31 -1.61 8.26
C SER A 161 -25.71 -2.99 7.96
N ALA A 162 -24.42 -3.20 8.20
CA ALA A 162 -23.76 -4.49 7.97
C ALA A 162 -24.24 -5.60 8.91
N ARG A 163 -24.75 -5.25 10.10
CA ARG A 163 -25.33 -6.23 11.05
C ARG A 163 -26.70 -6.75 10.61
N LYS A 164 -27.33 -6.11 9.62
CA LYS A 164 -28.64 -6.50 9.08
C LYS A 164 -28.52 -7.41 7.85
N ILE A 165 -27.30 -7.71 7.39
CA ILE A 165 -27.07 -8.58 6.25
C ILE A 165 -27.59 -9.98 6.58
N SER A 166 -28.50 -10.47 5.74
CA SER A 166 -29.05 -11.81 5.83
C SER A 166 -29.27 -12.40 4.44
N LEU A 167 -29.01 -13.69 4.31
CA LEU A 167 -29.22 -14.45 3.08
C LEU A 167 -30.37 -15.44 3.28
N SER A 168 -31.06 -15.75 2.18
CA SER A 168 -32.05 -16.81 2.13
C SER A 168 -31.35 -18.17 2.25
N SER A 169 -32.11 -19.23 2.47
CA SER A 169 -31.59 -20.61 2.43
C SER A 169 -30.96 -20.99 1.09
N VAL A 170 -31.26 -20.24 0.03
CA VAL A 170 -30.73 -20.44 -1.31
C VAL A 170 -29.59 -19.46 -1.64
N GLY A 171 -29.19 -18.62 -0.69
CA GLY A 171 -28.07 -17.69 -0.80
C GLY A 171 -28.40 -16.31 -1.37
N THR A 172 -29.66 -16.02 -1.71
CA THR A 172 -30.06 -14.68 -2.19
C THR A 172 -30.17 -13.67 -1.05
N GLN A 173 -29.78 -12.41 -1.27
CA GLN A 173 -29.85 -11.38 -0.23
C GLN A 173 -31.30 -11.03 0.13
N LEU A 174 -31.66 -11.17 1.42
CA LEU A 174 -33.04 -10.94 1.90
C LEU A 174 -33.35 -9.46 2.16
N VAL A 175 -32.34 -8.68 2.54
CA VAL A 175 -32.48 -7.26 2.81
C VAL A 175 -31.88 -6.49 1.64
N GLN A 176 -32.74 -5.89 0.82
CA GLN A 176 -32.33 -4.94 -0.21
C GLN A 176 -32.75 -3.52 0.22
N PRO A 177 -31.91 -2.49 -0.04
CA PRO A 177 -32.35 -1.11 0.09
C PRO A 177 -33.56 -0.89 -0.81
N VAL A 178 -34.67 -0.43 -0.23
CA VAL A 178 -35.82 0.01 -1.01
C VAL A 178 -35.34 1.20 -1.83
N HIS A 179 -35.15 1.00 -3.15
CA HIS A 179 -34.99 2.14 -4.05
C HIS A 179 -36.25 2.97 -3.89
N GLN A 180 -36.12 4.21 -3.40
CA GLN A 180 -37.21 5.14 -3.26
C GLN A 180 -37.65 5.64 -4.64
N LYS A 181 -38.14 4.72 -5.49
CA LYS A 181 -39.00 5.01 -6.62
C LYS A 181 -40.40 5.15 -6.02
N ASP A 182 -40.71 6.36 -5.54
CA ASP A 182 -42.05 6.94 -5.49
C ASP A 182 -42.07 8.14 -4.52
N ILE A 183 -41.51 9.29 -4.95
CA ILE A 183 -42.16 10.60 -4.78
C ILE A 183 -41.81 11.44 -6.02
N THR A 184 -42.82 11.71 -6.83
CA THR A 184 -42.77 12.59 -7.99
C THR A 184 -42.71 14.05 -7.53
N MET A 185 -41.56 14.72 -7.65
CA MET A 185 -41.44 16.20 -7.73
C MET A 185 -40.27 16.53 -8.68
N PRO A 186 -40.38 17.58 -9.53
CA PRO A 186 -39.49 17.78 -10.65
C PRO A 186 -38.13 18.37 -10.26
N ALA A 187 -37.14 18.01 -11.06
CA ALA A 187 -35.73 18.36 -11.01
C ALA A 187 -35.40 19.81 -10.61
N GLN A 188 -34.52 19.94 -9.62
CA GLN A 188 -33.48 20.96 -9.64
C GLN A 188 -32.14 20.24 -9.53
N HIS A 189 -31.21 20.66 -10.38
CA HIS A 189 -29.90 20.07 -10.61
C HIS A 189 -29.11 19.86 -9.32
N SER A 190 -29.04 18.61 -8.87
CA SER A 190 -27.98 18.11 -8.02
C SER A 190 -27.37 16.94 -8.76
N MET A 191 -26.14 17.11 -9.28
CA MET A 191 -25.31 15.99 -9.74
C MET A 191 -24.84 15.23 -8.50
N GLU A 192 -25.76 14.52 -7.85
CA GLU A 192 -25.41 13.57 -6.81
C GLU A 192 -25.09 12.25 -7.49
N SER A 193 -23.79 12.00 -7.62
CA SER A 193 -23.19 10.68 -7.80
C SER A 193 -23.92 9.66 -6.93
N GLY A 194 -24.37 8.57 -7.55
CA GLY A 194 -25.34 7.63 -7.00
C GLY A 194 -25.09 7.26 -5.54
N HIS A 195 -26.11 7.49 -4.70
CA HIS A 195 -26.23 6.90 -3.37
C HIS A 195 -26.20 5.38 -3.50
N SER A 196 -25.00 4.81 -3.46
CA SER A 196 -24.79 3.38 -3.39
C SER A 196 -25.28 2.91 -2.02
N SER A 197 -25.95 1.77 -2.01
CA SER A 197 -26.27 1.04 -0.78
C SER A 197 -25.07 1.04 0.17
N ASP A 198 -25.28 1.35 1.45
CA ASP A 198 -24.24 1.36 2.50
C ASP A 198 -23.40 0.08 2.56
N VAL A 199 -23.95 -1.03 2.08
CA VAL A 199 -23.37 -2.37 2.06
C VAL A 199 -23.41 -2.90 0.63
N PRO A 200 -22.34 -3.60 0.16
CA PRO A 200 -22.32 -4.20 -1.17
C PRO A 200 -23.48 -5.17 -1.37
N ALA A 201 -23.99 -5.21 -2.60
CA ALA A 201 -25.08 -6.12 -2.97
C ALA A 201 -24.61 -7.59 -2.87
N GLY A 202 -25.45 -8.44 -2.28
CA GLY A 202 -25.24 -9.87 -2.22
C GLY A 202 -25.57 -10.58 -3.54
N PRO A 203 -25.70 -11.92 -3.50
CA PRO A 203 -26.01 -12.71 -4.69
C PRO A 203 -27.44 -12.46 -5.17
N GLU A 204 -27.58 -12.16 -6.46
CA GLU A 204 -28.88 -12.05 -7.14
C GLU A 204 -29.44 -13.43 -7.53
N THR A 205 -28.55 -14.38 -7.80
CA THR A 205 -28.89 -15.75 -8.16
C THR A 205 -28.61 -16.71 -6.99
N PRO A 206 -29.38 -17.80 -6.87
CA PRO A 206 -29.10 -18.90 -5.97
C PRO A 206 -27.64 -19.35 -5.99
N ILE A 207 -27.02 -19.48 -4.81
CA ILE A 207 -25.68 -20.04 -4.68
C ILE A 207 -25.78 -21.57 -4.80
N PRO A 208 -25.10 -22.20 -5.78
CA PRO A 208 -25.13 -23.65 -5.91
C PRO A 208 -24.34 -24.32 -4.78
N PRO A 209 -24.71 -25.55 -4.38
CA PRO A 209 -23.90 -26.31 -3.44
C PRO A 209 -22.53 -26.67 -4.04
N ILE A 210 -21.50 -26.75 -3.19
CA ILE A 210 -20.11 -26.93 -3.56
C ILE A 210 -19.86 -28.26 -4.29
N CYS A 211 -20.66 -29.28 -3.99
CA CYS A 211 -20.59 -30.58 -4.64
C CYS A 211 -20.91 -30.53 -6.15
N LYS A 212 -21.58 -29.46 -6.62
CA LYS A 212 -21.77 -29.22 -8.07
C LYS A 212 -20.53 -28.63 -8.74
N LEU A 213 -19.63 -28.03 -7.98
CA LEU A 213 -18.41 -27.40 -8.49
C LEU A 213 -17.21 -28.33 -8.45
N THR A 214 -17.19 -29.26 -7.49
CA THR A 214 -16.10 -30.23 -7.36
C THR A 214 -16.61 -31.59 -6.90
N SER A 215 -16.03 -32.64 -7.49
CA SER A 215 -16.26 -34.03 -7.08
C SER A 215 -15.34 -34.45 -5.92
N THR A 216 -14.31 -33.67 -5.62
CA THR A 216 -13.37 -33.93 -4.51
C THR A 216 -13.76 -33.13 -3.27
N HIS A 217 -13.42 -33.66 -2.10
CA HIS A 217 -13.67 -32.95 -0.85
C HIS A 217 -12.90 -31.61 -0.85
N PRO A 218 -13.53 -30.48 -0.48
CA PRO A 218 -12.86 -29.19 -0.42
C PRO A 218 -11.64 -29.23 0.52
N SER A 219 -10.58 -28.50 0.18
CA SER A 219 -9.36 -28.43 1.00
C SER A 219 -9.67 -27.94 2.42
N PRO A 220 -9.04 -28.51 3.47
CA PRO A 220 -9.18 -28.00 4.83
C PRO A 220 -8.58 -26.60 5.01
N LEU A 221 -7.72 -26.15 4.08
CA LEU A 221 -7.04 -24.85 4.14
C LEU A 221 -7.89 -23.68 3.60
N LEU A 222 -9.12 -23.91 3.17
CA LEU A 222 -9.96 -22.86 2.58
C LEU A 222 -10.28 -21.71 3.56
N SER A 223 -10.35 -21.98 4.86
CA SER A 223 -10.48 -20.92 5.87
C SER A 223 -9.23 -20.03 5.92
N VAL A 224 -8.03 -20.62 5.80
CA VAL A 224 -6.76 -19.88 5.74
C VAL A 224 -6.68 -19.06 4.46
N HIS A 225 -7.05 -19.67 3.33
CA HIS A 225 -7.09 -18.98 2.04
C HIS A 225 -8.06 -17.79 2.06
N LEU A 226 -9.20 -17.93 2.76
CA LEU A 226 -10.15 -16.84 2.92
C LEU A 226 -9.54 -15.65 3.68
N VAL A 227 -8.67 -15.86 4.66
CA VAL A 227 -8.01 -14.75 5.38
C VAL A 227 -7.18 -13.89 4.44
N ASP A 228 -6.37 -14.50 3.57
CA ASP A 228 -5.57 -13.81 2.55
C ASP A 228 -6.47 -12.99 1.59
N VAL A 229 -7.58 -13.57 1.15
CA VAL A 229 -8.55 -12.92 0.26
C VAL A 229 -9.25 -11.74 0.94
N VAL A 230 -9.72 -11.91 2.18
CA VAL A 230 -10.41 -10.84 2.92
C VAL A 230 -9.44 -9.71 3.26
N TYR A 231 -8.19 -10.02 3.66
CA TYR A 231 -7.15 -9.02 3.85
C TYR A 231 -6.96 -8.17 2.59
N SER A 232 -6.76 -8.83 1.46
CA SER A 232 -6.46 -8.18 0.19
C SER A 232 -7.63 -7.31 -0.30
N TYR A 233 -8.87 -7.74 -0.06
CA TYR A 233 -10.06 -6.93 -0.32
C TYR A 233 -10.12 -5.68 0.58
N CYS A 234 -9.94 -5.83 1.90
CA CYS A 234 -9.95 -4.70 2.83
C CYS A 234 -8.87 -3.67 2.48
N PHE A 235 -7.67 -4.14 2.15
CA PHE A 235 -6.58 -3.29 1.69
C PHE A 235 -7.00 -2.50 0.45
N THR A 236 -7.52 -3.20 -0.57
CA THR A 236 -7.89 -2.61 -1.86
C THR A 236 -8.94 -1.53 -1.67
N LEU A 237 -10.01 -1.80 -0.92
CA LEU A 237 -11.04 -0.80 -0.65
C LEU A 237 -10.53 0.40 0.12
N ARG A 238 -9.67 0.20 1.13
CA ARG A 238 -9.07 1.32 1.87
C ARG A 238 -8.17 2.17 0.99
N LEU A 239 -7.41 1.54 0.08
CA LEU A 239 -6.56 2.27 -0.86
C LEU A 239 -7.39 3.12 -1.83
N TYR A 240 -8.53 2.61 -2.27
CA TYR A 240 -9.44 3.26 -3.21
C TYR A 240 -10.54 4.11 -2.54
N ASN A 241 -10.44 4.35 -1.23
CA ASN A 241 -11.47 5.09 -0.46
C ASN A 241 -12.90 4.58 -0.74
N GLY A 242 -13.06 3.26 -0.83
CA GLY A 242 -14.35 2.60 -1.12
C GLY A 242 -14.77 2.58 -2.60
N ASP A 243 -14.16 3.40 -3.46
CA ASP A 243 -14.55 3.51 -4.87
C ASP A 243 -13.56 2.83 -5.81
N TRP A 244 -13.67 1.50 -5.90
CA TRP A 244 -12.92 0.73 -6.88
C TRP A 244 -13.45 0.90 -8.31
N HIS A 245 -14.64 1.47 -8.54
CA HIS A 245 -15.22 1.58 -9.88
C HIS A 245 -14.48 2.59 -10.75
N SER A 246 -13.94 3.64 -10.14
CA SER A 246 -13.14 4.67 -10.80
C SER A 246 -11.92 4.10 -11.55
N ASP A 247 -11.31 3.03 -11.04
CA ASP A 247 -10.20 2.31 -11.68
C ASP A 247 -10.23 0.82 -11.27
N ALA A 248 -11.18 0.09 -11.87
CA ALA A 248 -11.41 -1.31 -11.55
C ALA A 248 -10.19 -2.18 -11.92
N LEU A 249 -9.53 -1.88 -13.04
CA LEU A 249 -8.33 -2.61 -13.46
C LEU A 249 -7.18 -2.44 -12.45
N GLY A 250 -6.86 -1.20 -12.05
CA GLY A 250 -5.85 -0.96 -11.03
C GLY A 250 -6.23 -1.59 -9.69
N ALA A 251 -7.50 -1.50 -9.27
CA ALA A 251 -7.97 -2.13 -8.04
C ALA A 251 -7.79 -3.65 -8.07
N ALA A 252 -8.10 -4.31 -9.20
CA ALA A 252 -7.87 -5.73 -9.37
C ALA A 252 -6.38 -6.09 -9.34
N MET A 253 -5.52 -5.25 -9.92
CA MET A 253 -4.07 -5.48 -9.89
C MET A 253 -3.49 -5.33 -8.48
N VAL A 254 -3.99 -4.36 -7.70
CA VAL A 254 -3.65 -4.21 -6.28
C VAL A 254 -4.04 -5.47 -5.51
N LEU A 255 -5.29 -5.90 -5.64
CA LEU A 255 -5.81 -7.12 -5.03
C LEU A 255 -4.92 -8.34 -5.35
N LEU A 256 -4.60 -8.56 -6.63
CA LEU A 256 -3.79 -9.69 -7.06
C LEU A 256 -2.36 -9.62 -6.52
N SER A 257 -1.76 -8.43 -6.42
CA SER A 257 -0.38 -8.30 -5.92
C SER A 257 -0.26 -8.54 -4.41
N LEU A 258 -1.33 -8.31 -3.64
CA LEU A 258 -1.36 -8.51 -2.20
C LEU A 258 -1.73 -9.94 -1.80
N SER A 259 -2.56 -10.60 -2.62
CA SER A 259 -3.09 -11.93 -2.35
C SER A 259 -2.17 -13.01 -2.89
N ASN A 260 -1.59 -13.81 -1.98
CA ASN A 260 -0.83 -14.99 -2.39
C ASN A 260 -1.76 -16.01 -3.08
N VAL A 261 -3.00 -16.11 -2.58
CA VAL A 261 -3.99 -17.09 -3.06
C VAL A 261 -4.51 -16.75 -4.45
N LEU A 262 -4.84 -15.48 -4.72
CA LEU A 262 -5.43 -15.04 -5.98
C LEU A 262 -4.35 -14.69 -7.03
N GLY A 263 -3.28 -14.03 -6.62
CA GLY A 263 -2.21 -13.55 -7.52
C GLY A 263 -1.25 -14.65 -7.95
N GLU A 264 -0.54 -15.23 -6.98
CA GLU A 264 0.53 -16.20 -7.23
C GLU A 264 0.04 -17.66 -7.18
N GLY A 265 -1.19 -17.88 -6.70
CA GLY A 265 -1.75 -19.21 -6.55
C GLY A 265 -1.13 -20.02 -5.40
N GLY A 266 -0.55 -19.33 -4.42
CA GLY A 266 -0.04 -19.92 -3.20
C GLY A 266 -1.12 -20.62 -2.36
N GLN A 267 -0.66 -21.51 -1.48
CA GLN A 267 -1.49 -22.31 -0.60
C GLN A 267 -1.00 -22.13 0.84
N PRO A 268 -1.30 -20.98 1.48
CA PRO A 268 -0.90 -20.74 2.86
C PRO A 268 -1.46 -21.84 3.77
N GLU A 269 -0.60 -22.42 4.60
CA GLU A 269 -0.94 -23.56 5.46
C GLU A 269 -1.47 -23.13 6.83
N SER A 270 -1.14 -21.90 7.26
CA SER A 270 -1.60 -21.31 8.51
C SER A 270 -2.08 -19.86 8.35
N VAL A 271 -2.88 -19.39 9.31
CA VAL A 271 -3.31 -17.98 9.39
C VAL A 271 -2.09 -17.06 9.51
N SER A 272 -1.08 -17.47 10.28
CA SER A 272 0.16 -16.70 10.44
C SER A 272 0.91 -16.55 9.11
N ASP A 273 0.97 -17.61 8.28
CA ASP A 273 1.61 -17.55 6.96
C ASP A 273 0.85 -16.62 6.00
N ALA A 274 -0.48 -16.72 5.97
CA ALA A 274 -1.32 -15.85 5.14
C ALA A 274 -1.15 -14.38 5.53
N LEU A 275 -1.24 -14.07 6.83
CA LEU A 275 -1.08 -12.70 7.31
C LEU A 275 0.33 -12.17 7.11
N SER A 276 1.36 -12.99 7.32
CA SER A 276 2.76 -12.60 7.11
C SER A 276 3.00 -12.19 5.66
N TYR A 277 2.52 -12.98 4.69
CA TYR A 277 2.63 -12.63 3.28
C TYR A 277 1.93 -11.30 2.96
N CYS A 278 0.68 -11.14 3.39
CA CYS A 278 -0.08 -9.91 3.13
C CYS A 278 0.54 -8.66 3.79
N LEU A 279 1.07 -8.79 5.01
CA LEU A 279 1.78 -7.72 5.71
C LEU A 279 3.11 -7.37 5.04
N GLU A 280 3.83 -8.37 4.50
CA GLU A 280 5.02 -8.16 3.68
C GLU A 280 4.71 -7.36 2.42
N GLN A 281 3.65 -7.72 1.69
CA GLN A 281 3.24 -6.97 0.51
C GLN A 281 2.80 -5.54 0.89
N THR A 282 2.05 -5.38 1.97
CA THR A 282 1.64 -4.06 2.51
C THR A 282 2.85 -3.17 2.86
N CYS A 283 3.92 -3.77 3.37
CA CYS A 283 5.17 -3.09 3.72
C CYS A 283 6.17 -3.00 2.55
N SER A 284 5.77 -3.37 1.33
CA SER A 284 6.65 -3.35 0.17
C SER A 284 6.92 -1.93 -0.34
N PRO A 285 7.93 -1.73 -1.20
CA PRO A 285 8.14 -0.47 -1.92
C PRO A 285 6.92 0.03 -2.70
N ALA A 286 6.12 -0.87 -3.27
CA ALA A 286 4.93 -0.51 -4.05
C ALA A 286 3.90 0.26 -3.20
N TYR A 287 3.74 -0.12 -1.94
CA TYR A 287 2.71 0.42 -1.03
C TYR A 287 3.27 1.32 0.08
N ARG A 288 4.47 1.89 -0.11
CA ARG A 288 5.09 2.82 0.86
C ARG A 288 4.18 4.00 1.23
N HIS A 289 3.33 4.43 0.30
CA HIS A 289 2.40 5.54 0.49
C HIS A 289 1.18 5.16 1.37
N ALA A 290 0.82 3.87 1.44
CA ALA A 290 -0.39 3.39 2.11
C ALA A 290 -0.32 3.36 3.65
N GLY A 291 0.83 3.70 4.25
CA GLY A 291 0.97 3.79 5.73
C GLY A 291 1.69 2.63 6.40
N GLY A 292 2.14 1.62 5.62
CA GLY A 292 3.04 0.56 6.06
C GLY A 292 2.46 -0.35 7.15
N LEU A 293 3.28 -0.76 8.14
CA LEU A 293 2.84 -1.79 9.09
C LEU A 293 1.64 -1.35 9.94
N ARG A 294 1.58 -0.09 10.37
CA ARG A 294 0.43 0.40 11.16
C ARG A 294 -0.87 0.28 10.38
N PHE A 295 -0.84 0.60 9.09
CA PHE A 295 -1.97 0.39 8.20
C PHE A 295 -2.31 -1.10 8.07
N GLY A 296 -1.30 -1.95 7.85
CA GLY A 296 -1.47 -3.41 7.79
C GLY A 296 -2.08 -4.03 9.06
N LEU A 297 -1.69 -3.54 10.25
CA LEU A 297 -2.26 -4.00 11.52
C LEU A 297 -3.71 -3.50 11.72
N GLY A 298 -4.04 -2.31 11.21
CA GLY A 298 -5.42 -1.82 11.16
C GLY A 298 -6.31 -2.71 10.28
N LEU A 299 -5.77 -3.23 9.17
CA LEU A 299 -6.50 -4.19 8.33
C LEU A 299 -6.82 -5.50 9.06
N LEU A 300 -6.03 -5.92 10.05
CA LEU A 300 -6.35 -7.08 10.87
C LEU A 300 -7.61 -6.84 11.72
N GLU A 301 -7.84 -5.60 12.17
CA GLU A 301 -9.09 -5.22 12.83
C GLU A 301 -10.28 -5.30 11.85
N ASP A 302 -10.11 -4.81 10.63
CA ASP A 302 -11.16 -4.88 9.61
C ASP A 302 -11.58 -6.30 9.28
N ILE A 303 -10.60 -7.19 9.09
CA ILE A 303 -10.86 -8.61 8.81
C ILE A 303 -11.60 -9.24 9.99
N THR A 304 -11.17 -8.93 11.22
CA THR A 304 -11.82 -9.43 12.44
C THR A 304 -13.26 -8.92 12.54
N CYS A 305 -13.52 -7.64 12.25
CA CYS A 305 -14.86 -7.07 12.21
C CYS A 305 -15.74 -7.76 11.15
N LEU A 306 -15.24 -7.93 9.93
CA LEU A 306 -15.93 -8.61 8.83
C LEU A 306 -16.31 -10.05 9.16
N LEU A 307 -15.37 -10.82 9.69
CA LEU A 307 -15.63 -12.22 10.04
C LEU A 307 -16.65 -12.34 11.18
N ASN A 308 -16.65 -11.39 12.12
CA ASN A 308 -17.65 -11.34 13.21
C ASN A 308 -19.06 -10.93 12.74
N LEU A 309 -19.22 -10.36 11.53
CA LEU A 309 -20.54 -10.18 10.91
C LEU A 309 -21.12 -11.51 10.39
N GLY A 310 -20.29 -12.54 10.24
CA GLY A 310 -20.69 -13.89 9.85
C GLY A 310 -20.75 -14.14 8.34
N GLY A 311 -21.15 -15.38 7.99
CA GLY A 311 -21.16 -15.88 6.61
C GLY A 311 -21.87 -14.99 5.59
N PRO A 312 -23.07 -14.43 5.88
CA PRO A 312 -23.76 -13.52 4.97
C PRO A 312 -22.92 -12.31 4.53
N ALA A 313 -22.17 -11.69 5.45
CA ALA A 313 -21.31 -10.55 5.15
C ALA A 313 -20.10 -10.97 4.30
N VAL A 314 -19.49 -12.13 4.62
CA VAL A 314 -18.39 -12.70 3.84
C VAL A 314 -18.83 -13.04 2.41
N VAL A 315 -20.05 -13.56 2.23
CA VAL A 315 -20.61 -13.79 0.90
C VAL A 315 -20.80 -12.47 0.14
N CYS A 316 -21.33 -11.42 0.77
CA CYS A 316 -21.49 -10.12 0.11
C CYS A 316 -20.14 -9.51 -0.31
N LEU A 317 -19.11 -9.64 0.55
CA LEU A 317 -17.73 -9.29 0.22
C LEU A 317 -17.23 -10.05 -1.01
N LEU A 318 -17.44 -11.36 -1.08
CA LEU A 318 -17.00 -12.17 -2.22
C LEU A 318 -17.77 -11.86 -3.50
N CYS A 319 -19.05 -11.46 -3.39
CA CYS A 319 -19.81 -10.93 -4.53
C CYS A 319 -19.22 -9.61 -5.02
N ASP A 320 -18.90 -8.68 -4.12
CA ASP A 320 -18.29 -7.41 -4.47
C ASP A 320 -16.92 -7.61 -5.15
N LEU A 321 -16.10 -8.51 -4.59
CA LEU A 321 -14.83 -8.91 -5.15
C LEU A 321 -14.97 -9.52 -6.56
N GLN A 322 -16.01 -10.33 -6.78
CA GLN A 322 -16.30 -10.89 -8.10
C GLN A 322 -16.67 -9.79 -9.10
N ARG A 323 -17.49 -8.80 -8.71
CA ARG A 323 -17.84 -7.64 -9.55
C ARG A 323 -16.62 -6.78 -9.87
N LEU A 324 -15.74 -6.55 -8.89
CA LEU A 324 -14.49 -5.82 -9.06
C LEU A 324 -13.62 -6.49 -10.14
N ILE A 325 -13.39 -7.81 -10.04
CA ILE A 325 -12.58 -8.53 -11.02
C ILE A 325 -13.27 -8.55 -12.40
N GLN A 326 -14.60 -8.67 -12.46
CA GLN A 326 -15.35 -8.63 -13.73
C GLN A 326 -15.24 -7.25 -14.41
N ALA A 327 -15.40 -6.16 -13.66
CA ALA A 327 -15.24 -4.81 -14.17
C ALA A 327 -13.80 -4.57 -14.68
N ALA A 328 -12.79 -5.11 -14.00
CA ALA A 328 -11.41 -5.10 -14.48
C ALA A 328 -11.24 -5.86 -15.81
N GLU A 329 -11.87 -7.03 -15.94
CA GLU A 329 -11.87 -7.78 -17.21
C GLU A 329 -12.54 -6.99 -18.35
N GLU A 330 -13.62 -6.27 -18.05
CA GLU A 330 -14.33 -5.41 -19.01
C GLU A 330 -13.47 -4.22 -19.45
N GLN A 331 -12.89 -3.46 -18.51
CA GLN A 331 -11.97 -2.36 -18.79
C GLN A 331 -10.77 -2.83 -19.63
N LEU A 332 -10.17 -3.96 -19.26
CA LEU A 332 -9.06 -4.55 -20.00
C LEU A 332 -9.45 -4.94 -21.43
N ASN A 333 -10.70 -5.33 -21.69
CA ASN A 333 -11.16 -5.65 -23.04
C ASN A 333 -11.25 -4.40 -23.93
N LEU A 334 -11.43 -3.20 -23.36
CA LEU A 334 -11.55 -1.94 -24.10
C LEU A 334 -10.19 -1.35 -24.55
N GLU A 335 -9.09 -1.65 -23.84
CA GLU A 335 -7.78 -1.04 -24.12
C GLU A 335 -7.11 -1.57 -25.43
N LYS A 336 -5.91 -1.11 -25.76
CA LYS A 336 -5.00 -1.67 -26.78
C LYS A 336 -3.60 -1.51 -26.16
N PRO A 337 -2.68 -2.50 -26.10
CA PRO A 337 -2.39 -3.58 -27.06
C PRO A 337 -2.63 -5.03 -26.57
N ARG A 338 -2.77 -5.98 -27.50
CA ARG A 338 -3.24 -7.37 -27.24
C ARG A 338 -2.35 -8.25 -26.34
N LYS A 339 -1.04 -8.02 -26.28
CA LYS A 339 -0.10 -8.92 -25.57
C LYS A 339 -0.21 -8.77 -24.05
N VAL A 340 -0.10 -7.53 -23.55
CA VAL A 340 -0.24 -7.21 -22.11
C VAL A 340 -1.62 -7.62 -21.58
N LYS A 341 -2.67 -7.48 -22.40
CA LYS A 341 -4.01 -7.99 -22.07
C LYS A 341 -4.05 -9.48 -21.81
N SER A 342 -3.33 -10.29 -22.59
CA SER A 342 -3.35 -11.74 -22.45
C SER A 342 -2.79 -12.16 -21.10
N ASP A 343 -1.70 -11.54 -20.68
CA ASP A 343 -1.02 -11.85 -19.42
C ASP A 343 -1.90 -11.47 -18.22
N ILE A 344 -2.48 -10.26 -18.21
CA ILE A 344 -3.37 -9.82 -17.13
C ILE A 344 -4.64 -10.68 -17.08
N LYS A 345 -5.26 -10.95 -18.23
CA LYS A 345 -6.46 -11.80 -18.34
C LYS A 345 -6.19 -13.23 -17.89
N SER A 346 -4.96 -13.72 -18.05
CA SER A 346 -4.57 -15.05 -17.55
C SER A 346 -4.54 -15.13 -16.02
N LYS A 347 -4.37 -13.99 -15.32
CA LYS A 347 -4.43 -13.89 -13.86
C LYS A 347 -5.84 -13.63 -13.31
N LEU A 348 -6.63 -12.77 -13.98
CA LEU A 348 -7.98 -12.43 -13.54
C LEU A 348 -8.94 -13.63 -13.58
N LYS A 349 -8.91 -14.45 -14.64
CA LYS A 349 -9.82 -15.59 -14.79
C LYS A 349 -9.71 -16.64 -13.67
N PRO A 350 -8.50 -17.11 -13.29
CA PRO A 350 -8.33 -17.98 -12.13
C PRO A 350 -8.83 -17.34 -10.83
N ALA A 351 -8.56 -16.05 -10.62
CA ALA A 351 -9.03 -15.32 -9.45
C ALA A 351 -10.56 -15.30 -9.37
N THR A 352 -11.26 -14.93 -10.46
CA THR A 352 -12.73 -14.96 -10.55
C THR A 352 -13.29 -16.33 -10.17
N ARG A 353 -12.68 -17.42 -10.68
CA ARG A 353 -13.12 -18.79 -10.37
C ARG A 353 -12.87 -19.17 -8.91
N LYS A 354 -11.73 -18.78 -8.34
CA LYS A 354 -11.40 -19.03 -6.92
C LYS A 354 -12.34 -18.27 -5.99
N VAL A 355 -12.62 -17.00 -6.28
CA VAL A 355 -13.58 -16.18 -5.52
C VAL A 355 -14.97 -16.80 -5.56
N TYR A 356 -15.44 -17.21 -6.73
CA TYR A 356 -16.73 -17.88 -6.88
C TYR A 356 -16.80 -19.21 -6.12
N PHE A 357 -15.72 -20.01 -6.16
CA PHE A 357 -15.64 -21.25 -5.40
C PHE A 357 -15.66 -21.00 -3.88
N LEU A 358 -14.91 -20.01 -3.40
CA LEU A 358 -14.92 -19.60 -1.99
C LEU A 358 -16.31 -19.12 -1.56
N MET A 359 -17.00 -18.36 -2.41
CA MET A 359 -18.36 -17.89 -2.12
C MET A 359 -19.34 -19.05 -1.89
N CYS A 360 -19.30 -20.06 -2.76
CA CYS A 360 -20.14 -21.25 -2.60
C CYS A 360 -19.74 -22.06 -1.36
N TRP A 361 -18.44 -22.15 -1.06
CA TRP A 361 -17.94 -22.80 0.15
C TRP A 361 -18.38 -22.10 1.44
N VAL A 362 -18.26 -20.77 1.51
CA VAL A 362 -18.65 -19.97 2.68
C VAL A 362 -20.14 -20.14 2.98
N HIS A 363 -20.98 -20.12 1.94
CA HIS A 363 -22.43 -20.26 2.09
C HIS A 363 -22.85 -21.58 2.75
N GLU A 364 -22.11 -22.67 2.56
CA GLU A 364 -22.42 -23.97 3.17
C GLU A 364 -21.89 -24.14 4.61
N LYS A 365 -21.02 -23.25 5.09
CA LYS A 365 -20.39 -23.39 6.42
C LYS A 365 -21.24 -22.79 7.53
N SER A 366 -21.09 -23.35 8.73
CA SER A 366 -21.75 -22.84 9.94
C SER A 366 -21.19 -21.48 10.34
N GLY A 367 -22.04 -20.65 10.98
CA GLY A 367 -21.66 -19.31 11.42
C GLY A 367 -20.52 -19.27 12.44
N GLU A 368 -20.40 -20.29 13.30
CA GLU A 368 -19.39 -20.36 14.37
C GLU A 368 -17.95 -20.47 13.86
N ALA A 369 -17.76 -20.95 12.62
CA ALA A 369 -16.45 -21.07 12.01
C ALA A 369 -15.79 -19.69 11.83
N TRP A 370 -16.59 -18.65 11.56
CA TRP A 370 -16.08 -17.30 11.29
C TRP A 370 -15.62 -16.59 12.55
N SER A 371 -16.39 -16.69 13.65
CA SER A 371 -15.98 -16.15 14.95
C SER A 371 -14.71 -16.83 15.48
N SER A 372 -14.58 -18.14 15.25
CA SER A 372 -13.36 -18.88 15.61
C SER A 372 -12.15 -18.41 14.81
N LEU A 373 -12.31 -18.19 13.51
CA LEU A 373 -11.25 -17.66 12.64
C LEU A 373 -10.88 -16.23 13.03
N ALA A 374 -11.86 -15.39 13.35
CA ALA A 374 -11.64 -14.02 13.84
C ALA A 374 -10.83 -14.00 15.14
N ALA A 375 -11.10 -14.92 16.08
CA ALA A 375 -10.34 -15.03 17.32
C ALA A 375 -8.87 -15.42 17.09
N ILE A 376 -8.60 -16.29 16.11
CA ILE A 376 -7.22 -16.66 15.73
C ILE A 376 -6.47 -15.44 15.18
N ILE A 377 -7.11 -14.64 14.31
CA ILE A 377 -6.50 -13.43 13.74
C ILE A 377 -6.21 -12.39 14.82
N ASP A 378 -7.13 -12.19 15.78
CA ASP A 378 -6.92 -11.29 16.91
C ASP A 378 -5.76 -11.74 17.81
N LEU A 379 -5.58 -13.05 18.00
CA LEU A 379 -4.42 -13.60 18.71
C LEU A 379 -3.10 -13.31 17.98
N GLU A 380 -3.05 -13.55 16.67
CA GLU A 380 -1.88 -13.26 15.83
C GLU A 380 -1.52 -11.78 15.88
N LYS A 381 -2.52 -10.89 15.76
CA LYS A 381 -2.33 -9.44 15.89
C LYS A 381 -1.69 -9.07 17.24
N LYS A 382 -2.23 -9.58 18.35
CA LYS A 382 -1.70 -9.33 19.70
C LYS A 382 -0.26 -9.85 19.85
N SER A 383 0.06 -10.98 19.22
CA SER A 383 1.41 -11.53 19.19
C SER A 383 2.40 -10.61 18.44
N ILE A 384 1.99 -10.08 17.29
CA ILE A 384 2.78 -9.13 16.50
C ILE A 384 3.00 -7.82 17.28
N ASP A 385 1.95 -7.29 17.91
CA ASP A 385 2.03 -6.07 18.74
C ASP A 385 2.97 -6.24 19.94
N ALA A 386 2.88 -7.38 20.64
CA ALA A 386 3.75 -7.69 21.78
C ALA A 386 5.23 -7.76 21.36
N THR A 387 5.51 -8.34 20.20
CA THR A 387 6.87 -8.45 19.64
C THR A 387 7.44 -7.07 19.32
N ASN A 388 6.64 -6.21 18.68
CA ASN A 388 7.03 -4.84 18.35
C ASN A 388 7.28 -3.97 19.60
N GLN A 389 6.41 -4.05 20.62
CA GLN A 389 6.59 -3.31 21.86
C GLN A 389 7.78 -3.81 22.69
N GLY A 390 8.00 -5.13 22.74
CA GLY A 390 9.13 -5.75 23.43
C GLY A 390 10.48 -5.32 22.84
N GLU A 391 10.57 -5.20 21.52
CA GLU A 391 11.76 -4.67 20.85
C GLU A 391 11.96 -3.16 21.08
N SER A 392 10.88 -2.37 21.08
CA SER A 392 10.95 -0.94 21.38
C SER A 392 11.47 -0.68 22.80
N ARG A 393 11.03 -1.48 23.78
CA ARG A 393 11.52 -1.41 25.16
C ARG A 393 12.99 -1.82 25.30
N LYS A 394 13.41 -2.90 24.61
CA LYS A 394 14.83 -3.32 24.56
C LYS A 394 15.72 -2.26 23.90
N ALA A 395 15.25 -1.62 22.83
CA ALA A 395 15.97 -0.53 22.17
C ALA A 395 16.17 0.68 23.08
N MET A 396 15.13 1.05 23.84
CA MET A 396 15.17 2.20 24.75
C MET A 396 16.08 1.93 25.96
N GLN A 397 16.17 0.68 26.43
CA GLN A 397 17.13 0.27 27.46
C GLN A 397 18.58 0.21 26.97
N VAL A 398 18.81 -0.08 25.68
CA VAL A 398 20.15 -0.03 25.08
C VAL A 398 20.60 1.42 24.88
N SER A 399 19.70 2.35 24.54
CA SER A 399 20.05 3.78 24.43
C SER A 399 20.21 4.49 25.77
N SER A 400 19.63 3.97 26.86
CA SER A 400 19.73 4.58 28.21
C SER A 400 20.94 4.11 29.03
N LYS A 401 21.75 3.18 28.52
CA LYS A 401 23.05 2.87 29.12
C LYS A 401 24.10 3.78 28.50
N GLU A 402 24.36 4.91 29.16
CA GLU A 402 25.57 5.70 28.95
C GLU A 402 26.78 4.76 28.85
N SER A 403 27.51 4.88 27.74
CA SER A 403 28.76 4.17 27.50
C SER A 403 29.80 4.64 28.52
N LYS A 404 29.85 4.01 29.69
CA LYS A 404 31.04 4.05 30.53
C LYS A 404 32.14 3.32 29.78
N GLY A 405 33.08 4.09 29.23
CA GLY A 405 34.19 3.62 28.44
C GLY A 405 34.93 2.49 29.15
N LYS A 406 34.99 1.32 28.51
CA LYS A 406 36.03 0.34 28.75
C LYS A 406 37.03 0.51 27.62
N ILE A 407 38.16 1.13 27.96
CA ILE A 407 39.36 1.12 27.13
C ILE A 407 39.79 -0.35 27.02
N LEU A 408 39.71 -0.90 25.81
CA LEU A 408 40.20 -2.23 25.45
C LEU A 408 41.36 -1.99 24.50
N ILE A 409 42.55 -1.75 25.08
CA ILE A 409 43.91 -1.99 24.56
C ILE A 409 44.86 -1.34 25.57
N GLU A 410 45.76 -2.13 26.13
CA GLU A 410 46.87 -1.69 26.97
C GLU A 410 48.15 -2.04 26.18
N GLU A 411 49.00 -1.05 25.90
CA GLU A 411 50.29 -1.27 25.24
C GLU A 411 51.23 -2.01 26.19
N VAL A 412 51.78 -3.13 25.73
CA VAL A 412 52.84 -3.85 26.43
C VAL A 412 54.17 -3.22 26.04
N GLN A 413 54.95 -2.78 27.03
CA GLN A 413 56.33 -2.29 26.88
C GLN A 413 57.28 -3.36 26.35
#